data_AF-X8GXJ0-F1
#
_entry.id   AF-X8GXJ0-F1
#
_cell.length_a   1.000
_cell.length_b   1.000
_cell.length_c   1.000
_cell.angle_alpha   90.00
_cell.angle_beta   90.00
_cell.angle_gamma   90.00
#
_symmetry.space_group_name_H-M   'P 1'
#
loop_
_entity.id
_entity.type
_entity.pdbx_description
1 polymer ?
#
loop_
_entity_poly.entity_id
_entity_poly.type
_entity_poly.pdbx_seq_one_letter_code
_entity_poly.pdbx_strand_id
1 'polypeptide(L)' 'MVSTDKGFFKIVNSRTGKYLEVKNNSKENGAVIDQWETTGYPCQEWTIEKEGIQ' A
#
# COMPACT_ATOMS: atom_id res chain seq x y z
N MET A 1 -6.92 4.18 6.53
CA MET A 1 -5.56 4.53 6.07
C MET A 1 -4.78 5.07 7.24
N VAL A 2 -3.48 4.80 7.30
CA VAL A 2 -2.58 5.28 8.34
C VAL A 2 -1.47 6.08 7.67
N SER A 3 -1.29 7.35 8.05
CA SER A 3 -0.17 8.15 7.55
C SER A 3 1.14 7.68 8.15
N THR A 4 2.21 7.77 7.39
CA THR A 4 3.59 7.53 7.84
C THR A 4 4.29 8.87 8.10
N ASP A 5 5.36 8.86 8.88
CA ASP A 5 6.19 10.06 9.12
C ASP A 5 6.91 10.57 7.86
N LYS A 6 6.85 9.80 6.76
CA LYS A 6 7.50 10.08 5.48
C LYS A 6 6.54 10.63 4.41
N GLY A 7 5.28 10.89 4.76
CA GLY A 7 4.28 11.43 3.83
C GLY A 7 3.56 10.38 2.96
N PHE A 8 3.84 9.09 3.16
CA PHE A 8 3.09 7.99 2.55
C PHE A 8 1.90 7.57 3.42
N PHE A 9 1.00 6.78 2.83
CA PHE A 9 -0.11 6.13 3.49
C PHE A 9 0.02 4.62 3.45
N LYS A 10 -0.44 3.97 4.50
CA LYS A 10 -0.72 2.54 4.54
C LYS A 10 -2.21 2.32 4.42
N ILE A 11 -2.63 1.49 3.47
CA ILE A 11 -4.03 1.12 3.26
C ILE A 11 -4.25 -0.22 3.96
N VAL A 12 -5.09 -0.21 5.00
CA VAL A 12 -5.30 -1.36 5.88
C VAL A 12 -6.74 -1.82 5.76
N ASN A 13 -6.92 -3.12 5.53
CA ASN A 13 -8.23 -3.74 5.55
C ASN A 13 -8.76 -3.78 6.99
N SER A 14 -9.87 -3.10 7.26
CA SER A 14 -10.41 -2.95 8.62
C SER A 14 -10.89 -4.26 9.25
N ARG A 15 -11.19 -5.28 8.45
CA ARG A 15 -11.67 -6.59 8.94
C ARG A 15 -10.52 -7.52 9.30
N THR A 16 -9.43 -7.48 8.54
CA THR A 16 -8.32 -8.45 8.66
C THR A 16 -7.05 -7.87 9.27
N GLY A 17 -6.88 -6.54 9.24
CA GLY A 17 -5.63 -5.88 9.63
C GLY A 17 -4.51 -5.96 8.58
N LYS A 18 -4.75 -6.62 7.45
CA LYS A 18 -3.76 -6.76 6.36
C LYS A 18 -3.60 -5.47 5.56
N TYR A 19 -2.39 -5.29 5.03
CA TYR A 19 -1.95 -4.10 4.32
C TYR A 19 -2.01 -4.34 2.82
N LEU A 20 -2.45 -3.35 2.05
CA LEU A 20 -2.32 -3.35 0.59
C LEU A 20 -0.82 -3.37 0.23
N GLU A 21 -0.42 -4.34 -0.58
CA GLU A 21 0.98 -4.68 -0.84
C GLU A 21 1.25 -4.91 -2.33
N VAL A 22 2.44 -4.52 -2.82
CA VAL A 22 3.01 -5.10 -4.04
C VAL A 22 3.62 -6.45 -3.72
N LYS A 23 3.03 -7.53 -4.27
CA LYS A 23 3.38 -8.91 -3.95
C LYS A 23 4.88 -9.17 -4.11
N ASN A 24 5.47 -9.81 -3.10
CA ASN A 24 6.90 -10.15 -3.05
C ASN A 24 7.85 -8.95 -3.21
N ASN A 25 7.39 -7.72 -2.95
CA ASN A 25 8.16 -6.49 -3.17
C ASN A 25 8.70 -6.37 -4.61
N SER A 26 7.92 -6.86 -5.59
CA SER A 26 8.29 -6.79 -7.00
C SER A 26 8.41 -5.34 -7.47
N LYS A 27 9.40 -5.08 -8.32
CA LYS A 27 9.60 -3.78 -8.99
C LYS A 27 9.20 -3.82 -10.47
N GLU A 28 8.77 -4.99 -10.94
CA GLU A 28 8.41 -5.20 -12.33
C GLU A 28 7.08 -4.54 -12.68
N ASN A 29 6.99 -4.01 -13.90
CA ASN A 29 5.73 -3.50 -14.42
C ASN A 29 4.70 -4.64 -14.50
N GLY A 30 3.47 -4.35 -14.05
CA GLY A 30 2.42 -5.37 -13.95
C GLY A 30 2.54 -6.28 -12.71
N ALA A 31 3.36 -5.91 -11.73
CA ALA A 31 3.38 -6.58 -10.43
C ALA A 31 1.97 -6.68 -9.82
N VAL A 32 1.69 -7.83 -9.23
CA VAL A 32 0.40 -8.11 -8.59
C VAL A 32 0.30 -7.28 -7.30
N ILE A 33 -0.87 -6.66 -7.11
CA ILE A 33 -1.24 -6.05 -5.83
C ILE A 33 -2.08 -7.04 -5.03
N ASP A 34 -1.69 -7.30 -3.78
CA ASP A 34 -2.39 -8.19 -2.87
C ASP A 34 -2.51 -7.60 -1.46
N GLN A 35 -2.85 -8.44 -0.48
CA GLN A 35 -2.95 -8.06 0.92
C GLN A 35 -2.16 -9.04 1.78
N TRP A 36 -1.27 -8.50 2.62
CA TRP A 36 -0.41 -9.29 3.48
C TRP A 36 -0.29 -8.72 4.89
N GLU A 37 0.32 -9.50 5.77
CA GLU A 37 0.70 -9.03 7.10
C GLU A 37 1.68 -7.86 6.99
N THR A 38 1.73 -7.01 8.03
CA THR A 38 2.68 -5.89 8.05
C THR A 38 4.12 -6.41 7.94
N THR A 39 4.86 -5.91 6.95
CA THR A 39 6.24 -6.33 6.71
C THR A 39 7.25 -5.24 7.05
N GLY A 40 6.80 -3.99 7.16
CA GLY A 40 7.68 -2.82 7.30
C GLY A 40 8.41 -2.42 6.02
N TYR A 41 8.15 -3.10 4.90
CA TYR A 41 8.74 -2.75 3.61
C TYR A 41 7.97 -1.64 2.87
N PRO A 42 8.65 -0.86 2.02
CA PRO A 42 8.02 0.20 1.23
C PRO A 42 6.95 -0.29 0.25
N CYS A 43 6.90 -1.58 -0.10
CA CYS A 43 5.82 -2.13 -0.94
C CYS A 43 4.42 -2.05 -0.30
N GLN A 44 4.33 -1.64 0.96
CA GLN A 44 3.09 -1.39 1.69
C GLN A 44 2.82 0.11 1.93
N GLU A 45 3.62 1.00 1.32
CA GLU A 45 3.51 2.45 1.41
C GLU A 45 3.06 3.05 0.08
N TRP A 46 2.02 3.88 0.10
CA TRP A 46 1.33 4.39 -1.07
C TRP A 46 1.21 5.92 -1.03
N THR A 47 1.37 6.57 -2.18
CA THR A 47 0.91 7.94 -2.37
C THR A 47 -0.56 7.94 -2.77
N ILE A 48 -1.32 8.90 -2.26
CA ILE A 48 -2.72 9.10 -2.66
C ILE A 48 -2.80 10.40 -3.43
N GLU A 49 -3.17 10.30 -4.69
CA GLU A 49 -3.38 11.45 -5.56
C GLU A 49 -4.86 11.56 -5.86
N LYS A 50 -5.39 12.79 -5.75
CA LYS A 50 -6.76 13.06 -6.18
C LYS A 50 -6.76 13.10 -7.69
N GLU A 51 -7.51 12.21 -8.34
CA GLU A 51 -7.77 12.39 -9.77
C GLU A 51 -8.56 13.68 -9.99
N GLY A 52 -8.12 14.47 -10.98
CA GLY A 52 -8.62 15.81 -11.28
C GLY A 52 -10.01 15.85 -11.92
N ILE A 53 -10.72 14.74 -11.98
CA ILE A 53 -12.07 14.63 -12.51
C ILE A 53 -12.86 13.72 -11.58
N GLN A 54 -13.95 14.26 -11.03
CA GLN A 54 -14.95 13.51 -10.28
C GLN A 54 -16.31 13.81 -10.90
#